data_AF-A0A2A5T7F4-F1
#
_entry.id   AF-A0A2A5T7F4-F1
#
_cell.length_a   1.000
_cell.length_b   1.000
_cell.length_c   1.000
_cell.angle_alpha   90.00
_cell.angle_beta   90.00
_cell.angle_gamma   90.00
#
_symmetry.space_group_name_H-M   'P 1'
#
loop_
_entity.id
_entity.type
_entity.pdbx_description
1 polymer ?
#
loop_
_entity_poly.entity_id
_entity_poly.type
_entity_poly.pdbx_seq_one_letter_code
_entity_poly.pdbx_strand_id
1 'polypeptide(L)' 'MNNLDAVFVDVDDFWQTFFPAWEKYLISSGIKQRNKPSLLSVSEVMTIVIAFH' A
#
# COMPACT_ATOMS: atom_id res chain seq x y z
N MET A 1 22.10 -9.96 -0.41
CA MET A 1 20.70 -10.34 -0.19
C MET A 1 19.92 -9.05 -0.12
N ASN A 2 19.15 -8.72 -1.14
CA ASN A 2 18.17 -7.63 -1.02
C ASN A 2 17.17 -8.11 0.03
N ASN A 3 17.09 -7.41 1.17
CA ASN A 3 16.23 -7.84 2.27
C ASN A 3 14.79 -7.43 1.96
N LEU A 4 14.17 -8.15 1.04
CA LEU A 4 12.76 -7.99 0.65
C LEU A 4 11.85 -8.07 1.88
N ASP A 5 12.21 -8.88 2.87
CA ASP A 5 11.45 -9.01 4.12
C ASP A 5 11.50 -7.70 4.92
N ALA A 6 12.65 -7.04 5.02
CA ALA A 6 12.76 -5.74 5.68
C ALA A 6 11.96 -4.65 4.95
N VAL A 7 12.03 -4.62 3.61
CA VAL A 7 11.23 -3.69 2.80
C VAL A 7 9.74 -3.96 3.00
N PHE A 8 9.32 -5.22 3.00
CA PHE A 8 7.93 -5.58 3.20
C PHE A 8 7.43 -5.16 4.58
N VAL A 9 8.21 -5.38 5.64
CA VAL A 9 7.86 -4.96 7.01
C VAL A 9 7.67 -3.45 7.08
N ASP A 10 8.64 -2.67 6.58
CA ASP A 10 8.56 -1.21 6.59
C ASP A 10 7.35 -0.69 5.79
N VAL A 11 7.07 -1.30 4.64
CA VAL A 11 5.95 -0.94 3.77
C VAL A 11 4.61 -1.31 4.40
N ASP A 12 4.50 -2.46 5.06
CA ASP A 12 3.27 -2.90 5.70
C ASP A 12 2.92 -2.01 6.91
N ASP A 13 3.90 -1.71 7.76
CA ASP A 13 3.74 -0.79 8.90
C ASP A 13 3.32 0.62 8.42
N PHE A 14 3.95 1.09 7.33
CA PHE A 14 3.53 2.33 6.66
C PHE A 14 2.09 2.25 6.17
N TRP A 15 1.72 1.19 5.45
CA TRP A 15 0.39 1.06 4.85
C TRP A 15 -0.71 1.01 5.93
N GLN A 16 -0.49 0.27 7.01
CA GLN A 16 -1.42 0.22 8.15
C GLN A 16 -1.66 1.61 8.75
N THR A 17 -0.62 2.42 8.85
CA THR A 17 -0.70 3.80 9.38
C THR A 17 -1.33 4.77 8.38
N PHE A 18 -1.02 4.62 7.10
CA PHE A 18 -1.41 5.55 6.04
C PHE A 18 -2.83 5.30 5.51
N PHE A 19 -3.29 4.05 5.49
CA PHE A 19 -4.57 3.66 4.89
C PHE A 19 -5.76 4.49 5.39
N PRO A 20 -5.94 4.74 6.71
CA PRO A 20 -7.04 5.57 7.19
C PRO A 20 -6.98 7.03 6.71
N ALA A 21 -5.77 7.58 6.53
CA ALA A 21 -5.60 8.93 6.01
C ALA A 21 -5.92 8.98 4.51
N TRP A 22 -5.54 7.95 3.76
CA TRP A 22 -5.86 7.81 2.35
C TRP A 22 -7.37 7.71 2.09
N GLU A 23 -8.10 6.90 2.86
CA GLU A 23 -9.55 6.81 2.74
C GLU A 23 -10.25 8.16 2.99
N LYS A 24 -9.81 8.89 4.02
CA LYS A 24 -10.32 10.25 4.31
C LYS A 24 -10.07 11.21 3.15
N TYR A 25 -8.90 11.12 2.52
CA TYR A 25 -8.57 11.92 1.34
C TYR A 25 -9.45 11.56 0.14
N LEU A 26 -9.71 10.28 -0.14
CA LEU A 26 -10.60 9.86 -1.23
C LEU A 26 -12.02 10.40 -1.06
N ILE A 27 -12.53 10.38 0.18
CA ILE A 27 -13.86 10.93 0.51
C ILE A 27 -13.88 12.46 0.29
N SER A 28 -12.88 13.18 0.82
CA SER A 28 -12.85 14.65 0.75
C SER A 28 -12.59 15.20 -0.65
N SER A 29 -11.74 14.51 -1.43
CA SER A 29 -11.44 14.86 -2.82
C SER A 29 -12.56 14.49 -3.80
N GLY A 30 -13.52 13.67 -3.36
CA GLY A 30 -14.56 13.12 -4.23
C GLY A 30 -14.04 12.11 -5.26
N ILE A 31 -12.78 11.68 -5.14
CA ILE A 31 -12.17 10.69 -6.03
C ILE A 31 -12.83 9.33 -5.75
N LYS A 32 -13.63 8.89 -6.72
CA LYS A 32 -14.29 7.59 -6.66
C LYS A 32 -13.35 6.52 -7.18
N GLN A 33 -12.71 5.80 -6.26
CA GLN A 33 -11.93 4.61 -6.58
C GLN A 33 -12.67 3.35 -6.12
N ARG A 34 -12.69 2.33 -6.98
CA ARG A 34 -13.35 1.05 -6.65
C ARG A 34 -12.53 0.30 -5.62
N ASN A 35 -13.07 0.06 -4.43
CA ASN A 35 -12.48 -0.85 -3.44
C ASN A 35 -12.83 -2.29 -3.81
N LYS A 36 -12.00 -2.92 -4.66
CA LYS A 36 -12.15 -4.32 -5.05
C LYS A 36 -11.03 -5.15 -4.41
N PRO A 37 -11.36 -6.25 -3.70
CA PRO A 37 -10.38 -7.21 -3.26
C PRO A 37 -9.52 -7.72 -4.43
N SER A 38 -8.23 -7.76 -4.15
CA SER A 38 -7.14 -8.21 -5.01
C SER A 38 -6.58 -9.53 -4.45
N LEU A 39 -5.85 -10.29 -5.26
CA LEU A 39 -5.11 -11.47 -4.78
C LEU A 39 -3.91 -11.07 -3.91
N LEU A 40 -3.34 -9.90 -4.20
CA LEU A 40 -2.23 -9.30 -3.46
C LEU A 40 -2.74 -8.13 -2.63
N SER A 41 -2.23 -8.00 -1.42
CA SER A 41 -2.35 -6.82 -0.59
C SER A 41 -1.65 -5.61 -1.23
N VAL A 42 -2.01 -4.41 -0.77
CA VAL A 42 -1.36 -3.19 -1.25
C VAL A 42 0.12 -3.16 -0.87
N SER A 43 0.47 -3.64 0.33
CA SER A 43 1.86 -3.75 0.80
C SER A 43 2.70 -4.67 -0.08
N GLU A 44 2.16 -5.81 -0.54
CA GLU A 44 2.83 -6.70 -1.49
C GLU A 44 3.06 -6.02 -2.85
N VAL A 45 2.03 -5.34 -3.37
CA VAL A 45 2.14 -4.59 -4.63
C VAL A 45 3.20 -3.48 -4.52
N MET A 46 3.17 -2.71 -3.44
CA MET A 46 4.18 -1.66 -3.18
C MET A 46 5.59 -2.24 -3.08
N THR A 47 5.76 -3.37 -2.38
CA THR A 47 7.06 -4.05 -2.25
C THR A 47 7.58 -4.51 -3.61
N ILE A 48 6.73 -5.06 -4.48
CA ILE A 48 7.09 -5.41 -5.86
C ILE A 48 7.53 -4.16 -6.61
N VAL A 49 6.75 -3.08 -6.59
CA VAL A 49 7.09 -1.82 -7.29
C VAL A 49 8.45 -1.28 -6.81
N ILE A 50 8.71 -1.28 -5.51
CA ILE A 50 9.99 -0.82 -4.92
C ILE A 50 11.16 -1.73 -5.33
N ALA A 51 10.96 -3.05 -5.39
CA ALA A 51 12.03 -3.98 -5.74
C ALA A 51 12.50 -3.87 -7.20
N PHE A 52 11.70 -3.28 -8.09
CA PHE A 52 11.96 -3.19 -9.53
C PHE A 52 12.20 -1.76 -10.07
N HIS A 53 12.24 -0.74 -9.20
CA HIS A 53 12.54 0.67 -9.55
C HIS A 53 13.83 1.16 -8.91
#